data_AF-A0A2V6LHB4-F1
#
_entry.id   AF-A0A2V6LHB4-F1
#
_cell.length_a   1.000
_cell.length_b   1.000
_cell.length_c   1.000
_cell.angle_alpha   90.00
_cell.angle_beta   90.00
_cell.angle_gamma   90.00
#
_symmetry.space_group_name_H-M   'P 1'
#
loop_
_entity.id
_entity.type
_entity.pdbx_description
1 polymer ?
#
loop_
_entity_poly.entity_id
_entity_poly.type
_entity_poly.pdbx_seq_one_letter_code
_entity_poly.pdbx_strand_id
1 'polypeptide(L)' 'NIAYGRHTAREIVLALIVDDGVRRRGHRKNIFNPTYDVVGAAYGPHARFGSVCSIDFASGYAENKFARSGSDAQNSF' A
#
# COMPACT_ATOMS: atom_id res chain seq x y z
N ASN A 1 0.30 7.02 -2.29
CA ASN A 1 -0.14 6.68 -3.66
C ASN A 1 -1.35 5.77 -3.59
N ILE A 2 -2.35 5.94 -4.45
CA ILE A 2 -3.55 5.10 -4.45
C ILE A 2 -3.86 4.64 -5.88
N ALA A 3 -4.14 3.35 -6.06
CA ALA A 3 -4.59 2.77 -7.32
C ALA A 3 -5.95 2.09 -7.13
N TYR A 4 -6.86 2.26 -8.10
CA TYR A 4 -8.20 1.67 -8.09
C TYR A 4 -8.37 0.67 -9.24
N GLY A 5 -9.14 -0.39 -9.01
CA GLY A 5 -9.61 -1.31 -10.04
C GLY A 5 -8.53 -2.14 -10.74
N ARG A 6 -7.36 -2.32 -10.11
CA ARG A 6 -6.30 -3.23 -10.59
C ARG A 6 -6.22 -4.46 -9.69
N HIS A 7 -5.84 -5.59 -10.28
CA HIS A 7 -5.98 -6.89 -9.60
C HIS A 7 -4.65 -7.58 -9.31
N THR A 8 -3.55 -7.11 -9.91
CA THR A 8 -2.22 -7.62 -9.61
C THR A 8 -1.31 -6.52 -9.08
N ALA A 9 -0.39 -6.89 -8.19
CA ALA A 9 0.62 -5.96 -7.65
C ALA A 9 1.43 -5.31 -8.79
N ARG A 10 1.78 -6.09 -9.82
CA ARG A 10 2.53 -5.60 -10.99
C ARG A 10 1.75 -4.51 -11.75
N GLU A 11 0.46 -4.72 -12.00
CA GLU A 11 -0.38 -3.71 -12.67
C GLU A 11 -0.53 -2.44 -11.85
N ILE A 12 -0.70 -2.57 -10.52
CA ILE A 12 -0.78 -1.42 -9.61
C ILE A 12 0.49 -0.58 -9.71
N VAL A 13 1.66 -1.20 -9.54
CA VAL A 13 2.94 -0.50 -9.58
C VAL A 13 3.20 0.11 -10.96
N LEU A 14 2.91 -0.62 -12.05
CA LEU A 14 3.07 -0.09 -13.41
C LEU A 14 2.16 1.11 -13.67
N ALA A 15 0.89 1.05 -13.28
CA ALA A 15 -0.04 2.16 -13.47
C ALA A 15 0.43 3.42 -12.74
N LEU A 16 0.94 3.27 -11.50
CA LEU A 16 1.47 4.37 -10.70
C LEU A 16 2.83 4.90 -11.21
N ILE A 17 3.66 4.05 -11.82
CA ILE A 17 4.93 4.45 -12.46
C ILE A 17 4.67 5.21 -13.77
N VAL A 18 3.83 4.66 -14.65
CA VAL A 18 3.51 5.30 -15.92
C VAL A 18 2.79 6.62 -15.64
N ASP A 19 1.84 6.60 -14.69
CA ASP A 19 1.07 7.76 -14.23
C ASP A 19 0.42 8.51 -15.40
N ASP A 20 -0.20 7.73 -16.30
CA ASP A 20 -0.78 8.23 -17.54
C ASP A 20 -1.98 9.16 -17.25
N GLY A 21 -2.14 10.20 -18.06
CA GLY A 21 -3.17 11.23 -17.87
C GLY A 21 -2.94 12.18 -16.68
N VAL A 22 -1.98 11.92 -15.78
CA VAL A 22 -1.69 12.80 -14.63
C VAL A 22 -0.57 13.76 -14.98
N ARG A 23 -0.89 15.01 -15.34
CA ARG A 23 0.10 16.02 -15.79
C ARG A 23 1.33 16.15 -14.87
N ARG A 24 1.11 16.12 -13.55
CA ARG A 24 2.19 16.31 -12.55
C ARG A 24 3.02 15.04 -12.30
N ARG A 25 2.48 13.89 -12.68
CA ARG A 25 3.05 12.55 -12.49
C ARG A 25 3.53 12.31 -11.06
N GLY A 26 2.65 12.65 -10.10
CA GLY A 26 2.96 12.68 -8.68
C GLY A 26 3.19 11.28 -8.10
N HIS A 27 2.44 10.27 -8.57
CA HIS A 27 2.62 8.91 -8.10
C HIS A 27 4.00 8.38 -8.47
N ARG A 28 4.41 8.62 -9.72
CA ARG A 28 5.75 8.27 -10.21
C ARG A 28 6.85 8.94 -9.40
N LYS A 29 6.70 10.25 -9.11
CA LYS A 29 7.69 11.00 -8.33
C LYS A 29 7.83 10.43 -6.92
N ASN A 30 6.74 10.02 -6.27
CA ASN A 30 6.82 9.38 -4.96
C ASN A 30 7.54 8.03 -5.04
N ILE A 31 7.28 7.22 -6.07
CA ILE A 31 7.94 5.90 -6.24
C ILE A 31 9.44 6.02 -6.44
N PHE A 32 9.90 7.03 -7.19
CA PHE A 32 11.32 7.24 -7.46
C PHE A 32 11.96 8.32 -6.58
N ASN A 33 11.31 8.72 -5.49
CA ASN A 33 11.91 9.69 -4.58
C ASN A 33 13.00 8.98 -3.76
N PRO A 34 14.28 9.36 -3.88
CA PRO A 34 15.38 8.70 -3.18
C PRO A 34 15.37 8.94 -1.66
N THR A 35 14.51 9.81 -1.13
CA THR A 35 14.40 10.05 0.32
C THR A 35 13.48 9.07 1.04
N TYR A 36 12.79 8.19 0.30
CA TYR A 36 11.91 7.19 0.89
C TYR A 36 12.61 5.83 0.88
N ASP A 37 12.88 5.31 2.07
CA ASP A 37 13.62 4.06 2.28
C ASP A 37 12.69 2.88 2.59
N VAL A 38 11.45 3.18 3.01
CA VAL A 38 10.46 2.17 3.37
C VAL A 38 9.09 2.50 2.80
N VAL A 39 8.32 1.45 2.57
CA VAL A 39 6.97 1.54 1.98
C VAL A 39 6.04 0.54 2.65
N GLY A 40 4.82 0.99 2.97
CA GLY A 40 3.72 0.14 3.38
C GLY A 40 2.66 0.08 2.29
N ALA A 41 2.07 -1.09 2.05
CA ALA A 41 0.99 -1.25 1.08
C ALA A 41 -0.17 -2.05 1.68
N ALA A 42 -1.40 -1.60 1.39
CA ALA A 42 -2.63 -2.31 1.72
C ALA A 42 -3.49 -2.46 0.46
N TYR A 43 -4.11 -3.62 0.30
CA TYR A 43 -5.00 -3.93 -0.82
C TYR A 43 -6.31 -4.52 -0.30
N GLY A 44 -7.44 -4.11 -0.87
CA GLY A 44 -8.74 -4.61 -0.46
C GLY A 44 -9.88 -4.23 -1.42
N PRO A 45 -11.10 -4.69 -1.13
CA PRO A 45 -12.28 -4.37 -1.93
C PRO A 45 -12.61 -2.88 -1.85
N HIS A 46 -13.12 -2.32 -2.96
CA HIS A 46 -13.56 -0.93 -3.02
C HIS A 46 -14.98 -0.83 -3.60
N ALA A 47 -15.88 -0.16 -2.88
CA ALA A 47 -17.32 -0.15 -3.16
C ALA A 47 -17.69 0.22 -4.61
N ARG A 48 -16.95 1.13 -5.23
CA ARG A 48 -17.20 1.61 -6.60
C ARG A 48 -16.31 0.98 -7.67
N PHE A 49 -15.08 0.61 -7.32
CA PHE A 49 -14.03 0.29 -8.30
C PHE A 49 -13.58 -1.16 -8.23
N GLY A 50 -14.26 -1.99 -7.45
CA GLY A 50 -13.92 -3.41 -7.22
C GLY A 50 -12.76 -3.57 -6.24
N SER A 51 -11.63 -2.91 -6.50
CA SER A 51 -10.44 -2.95 -5.65
C SER A 51 -9.80 -1.59 -5.43
N VAL A 52 -9.04 -1.48 -4.35
CA VAL A 52 -8.15 -0.36 -4.05
C VAL A 52 -6.84 -0.87 -3.48
N CYS A 53 -5.74 -0.23 -3.88
CA CYS A 53 -4.45 -0.34 -3.24
C CYS A 53 -4.01 1.03 -2.75
N SER A 54 -3.65 1.15 -1.48
CA SER A 54 -2.96 2.33 -0.94
C SER A 54 -1.50 1.95 -0.65
N ILE A 55 -0.59 2.86 -0.97
CA ILE A 55 0.85 2.72 -0.79
C ILE A 55 1.38 3.99 -0.14
N ASP A 56 1.94 3.87 1.06
CA ASP A 56 2.50 4.98 1.82
C ASP A 56 4.02 4.86 1.91
N PHE A 57 4.72 5.97 1.69
CA PHE A 57 6.17 6.04 1.62
C PHE A 57 6.70 6.83 2.82
N ALA A 58 7.81 6.38 3.40
CA ALA A 58 8.47 7.07 4.49
C ALA A 58 10.00 6.94 4.37
N SER A 59 10.74 7.87 4.97
CA SER A 59 12.20 7.78 5.11
C SER A 59 12.64 6.82 6.22
N GLY A 60 11.68 6.22 6.93
CA GLY A 60 11.93 5.29 8.03
C GLY A 60 10.63 4.97 8.77
N TYR A 61 10.66 3.95 9.60
CA TYR A 61 9.55 3.57 10.46
C TYR A 61 10.09 3.08 11.81
N ALA A 62 9.28 3.24 12.86
CA ALA A 62 9.57 2.66 14.16
C ALA A 62 8.65 1.45 14.38
N GLU A 63 9.25 0.27 14.50
CA GLU A 63 8.51 -0.95 14.84
C GLU A 63 8.06 -0.85 16.30
N ASN A 64 6.75 -0.77 16.53
CA ASN A 64 6.23 -0.79 17.88
C ASN A 64 6.05 -2.26 18.30
N LYS A 65 6.89 -2.75 19.22
CA LYS A 65 6.79 -4.12 19.76
C LYS A 65 5.61 -4.28 20.71
N PHE A 66 4.39 -4.02 20.24
CA PHE A 66 3.21 -4.53 20.93
C PHE A 66 3.05 -6.00 20.55
N ALA A 67 3.86 -6.86 21.18
CA ALA A 67 3.66 -8.29 21.12
C ALA A 67 2.21 -8.54 21.59
N ARG A 68 1.42 -9.22 20.75
CA ARG A 68 0.18 -9.83 21.25
C ARG A 68 0.63 -10.79 22.35
N SER A 69 0.39 -10.42 23.61
CA SER A 69 0.38 -11.39 24.70
C SER A 69 -0.65 -12.43 24.28
N GLY A 70 -0.18 -13.62 23.91
CA GLY A 70 -1.05 -14.73 23.56
C GLY A 70 -2.00 -14.98 24.73
N SER A 71 -3.29 -14.82 24.49
CA SER A 71 -4.30 -15.53 25.27
C SER A 71 -4.67 -16.77 24.47
N ASP A 72 -3.88 -17.83 24.64
CA ASP A 72 -4.40 -19.18 24.55
C ASP A 72 -5.51 -19.31 25.60
N ALA A 73 -6.75 -19.13 25.16
CA ALA A 73 -7.92 -19.50 25.92
C ALA A 73 -8.83 -20.27 24.97
N GLN A 74 -8.72 -21.59 25.09
CA GLN A 74 -9.79 -22.58 24.95
C GLN A 74 -11.17 -22.00 24.62
N ASN A 75 -11.77 -22.49 23.54
CA ASN A 75 -13.08 -23.13 23.68
C ASN A 75 -13.35 -24.06 22.49
N SER A 76 -13.13 -25.34 22.76
CA SER A 76 -13.87 -26.45 22.18
C SER A 76 -15.34 -26.28 22.55
N PHE A 77 -16.23 -26.18 21.55
CA PHE A 77 -17.58 -26.73 21.54
C PHE A 77 -17.96 -27.02 20.09
#